data_AF-A0A0P7ZG24-F1
#
_entry.id   AF-A0A0P7ZG24-F1
#
_cell.length_a   1.000
_cell.length_b   1.000
_cell.length_c   1.000
_cell.angle_alpha   90.00
_cell.angle_beta   90.00
_cell.angle_gamma   90.00
#
_symmetry.space_group_name_H-M   'P 1'
#
loop_
_entity.id
_entity.type
_entity.pdbx_description
1 polymer ?
#
loop_
_entity_poly.entity_id
_entity_poly.type
_entity_poly.pdbx_seq_one_letter_code
_entity_poly.pdbx_strand_id
1 'polypeptide(L)'
;MSHEATNWAIKQRGLKPTTKIVLWHLCDRFNPDYGCFPSQERLAHDCEISRSTLNEHLGQLEAVGLLRRVPRIHPVTKRQMPTRYILGFEPGFAPDDPDPCPETGHGELPFDDIAREDGKSGDEALDLPQPCPETGHGTEGRAVSDFNPDPCPENAQSRVRNPDTNPVREPLSKPVKEEEGARARDAISEDFFSELLRALGLNPTALPGWWQGWPPREHVRRWRDDLGLDGDAILAVAEASRRDHPEPPDGPKALDRAMQRAAQRLKQTGAPFAQKSSATGGDTRRRKRDDGPRPSDNELAAFYADLVNSDRYLPASMISNAMCEAMLARGLVTVERLRARGVR
;
A
#
# COMPACT_ATOMS: atom_id res chain seq x y z
N MET A 1 -2.50 4.02 4.95
CA MET A 1 -3.63 3.93 4.01
C MET A 1 -3.86 5.31 3.42
N SER A 2 -3.46 5.51 2.16
CA SER A 2 -3.84 6.69 1.40
C SER A 2 -5.13 6.39 0.65
N HIS A 3 -6.25 6.99 1.09
CA HIS A 3 -7.55 6.85 0.43
C HIS A 3 -7.54 7.40 -1.01
N GLU A 4 -6.71 8.40 -1.27
CA GLU A 4 -6.57 8.99 -2.60
C GLU A 4 -5.86 8.05 -3.58
N ALA A 5 -4.77 7.42 -3.15
CA ALA A 5 -4.00 6.48 -3.95
C ALA A 5 -4.83 5.23 -4.32
N THR A 6 -5.59 4.71 -3.36
CA THR A 6 -6.46 3.53 -3.58
C THR A 6 -7.63 3.87 -4.51
N ASN A 7 -8.22 5.05 -4.39
CA ASN A 7 -9.22 5.55 -5.33
C ASN A 7 -8.65 5.73 -6.74
N TRP A 8 -7.40 6.17 -6.88
CA TRP A 8 -6.72 6.24 -8.17
C TRP A 8 -6.52 4.85 -8.79
N ALA A 9 -6.13 3.84 -8.01
CA ALA A 9 -6.01 2.45 -8.51
C ALA A 9 -7.34 1.90 -9.02
N ILE A 10 -8.45 2.22 -8.33
CA ILE A 10 -9.80 1.82 -8.74
C ILE A 10 -10.17 2.42 -10.09
N LYS A 11 -9.74 3.65 -10.40
CA LYS A 11 -10.03 4.34 -11.67
C LYS A 11 -9.32 3.70 -12.88
N GLN A 12 -8.21 2.98 -12.67
CA GLN A 12 -7.50 2.32 -13.76
C GLN A 12 -8.35 1.22 -14.44
N ARG A 13 -8.28 1.17 -15.77
CA ARG A 13 -9.03 0.24 -16.65
C ARG A 13 -8.05 -0.53 -17.54
N GLY A 14 -8.49 -1.65 -18.11
CA GLY A 14 -7.66 -2.47 -19.01
C GLY A 14 -6.62 -3.38 -18.33
N LEU A 15 -6.58 -3.41 -17.00
CA LEU A 15 -5.70 -4.30 -16.23
C LEU A 15 -6.36 -5.65 -15.98
N LYS A 16 -5.57 -6.73 -16.03
CA LYS A 16 -6.00 -8.05 -15.54
C LYS A 16 -6.38 -7.95 -14.06
N PRO A 17 -7.34 -8.76 -13.56
CA PRO A 17 -7.78 -8.70 -12.16
C PRO A 17 -6.63 -8.76 -11.15
N THR A 18 -5.70 -9.69 -11.30
CA THR A 18 -4.54 -9.84 -10.40
C THR A 18 -3.59 -8.64 -10.48
N THR A 19 -3.31 -8.13 -11.69
CA THR A 19 -2.51 -6.90 -11.88
C THR A 19 -3.14 -5.70 -11.16
N LYS A 20 -4.47 -5.63 -11.16
CA LYS A 20 -5.22 -4.60 -10.46
C LYS A 20 -5.16 -4.74 -8.93
N ILE A 21 -5.17 -5.97 -8.41
CA ILE A 21 -4.96 -6.27 -6.98
C ILE A 21 -3.57 -5.83 -6.54
N VAL A 22 -2.52 -6.15 -7.32
CA VAL A 22 -1.15 -5.72 -7.04
C VAL A 22 -1.04 -4.18 -6.97
N LEU A 23 -1.64 -3.48 -7.94
CA LEU A 23 -1.68 -2.02 -7.93
C LEU A 23 -2.42 -1.46 -6.71
N TRP A 24 -3.54 -2.08 -6.33
CA TRP A 24 -4.32 -1.66 -5.17
C TRP A 24 -3.54 -1.80 -3.86
N HIS A 25 -2.85 -2.92 -3.63
CA HIS A 25 -2.00 -3.10 -2.44
C HIS A 25 -0.81 -2.14 -2.41
N LEU A 26 -0.21 -1.82 -3.55
CA LEU A 26 0.83 -0.79 -3.64
C LEU A 26 0.28 0.60 -3.24
N CYS A 27 -0.91 0.94 -3.71
CA CYS A 27 -1.57 2.20 -3.38
C CYS A 27 -2.01 2.29 -1.90
N ASP A 28 -2.48 1.19 -1.32
CA ASP A 28 -2.87 1.17 0.10
C ASP A 28 -1.67 1.46 1.02
N ARG A 29 -0.50 0.94 0.62
CA ARG A 29 0.78 1.09 1.30
C ARG A 29 1.52 2.40 0.96
N PHE A 30 0.99 3.22 0.06
CA PHE A 30 1.60 4.50 -0.29
C PHE A 30 1.49 5.51 0.85
N ASN A 31 2.59 6.22 1.11
CA ASN A 31 2.65 7.34 2.03
C ASN A 31 3.12 8.60 1.26
N PRO A 32 2.39 9.73 1.30
CA PRO A 32 2.78 10.95 0.59
C PRO A 32 4.16 11.49 0.95
N ASP A 33 4.59 11.37 2.20
CA ASP A 33 5.85 11.96 2.68
C ASP A 33 7.06 11.08 2.36
N TYR A 34 6.87 9.76 2.44
CA TYR A 34 7.98 8.81 2.34
C TYR A 34 8.00 8.08 1.00
N GLY A 35 6.85 7.79 0.40
CA GLY A 35 6.68 6.96 -0.80
C GLY A 35 6.21 5.53 -0.48
N CYS A 36 6.34 4.62 -1.46
CA CYS A 36 5.95 3.21 -1.36
C CYS A 36 7.16 2.27 -1.39
N PHE A 37 7.35 1.47 -0.32
CA PHE A 37 8.51 0.55 -0.18
C PHE A 37 8.16 -0.83 0.43
N PRO A 38 7.08 -1.53 0.00
CA PRO A 38 6.86 -2.89 0.46
C PRO A 38 7.98 -3.82 -0.01
N SER A 39 8.37 -4.79 0.85
CA SER A 39 9.19 -5.90 0.36
C SER A 39 8.39 -6.73 -0.63
N GLN A 40 9.06 -7.29 -1.65
CA GLN A 40 8.39 -8.14 -2.65
C GLN A 40 7.74 -9.38 -2.00
N GLU A 41 8.39 -9.95 -0.99
CA GLU A 41 7.83 -11.09 -0.24
C GLU A 41 6.51 -10.71 0.45
N ARG A 42 6.46 -9.53 1.08
CA ARG A 42 5.25 -9.05 1.73
C ARG A 42 4.15 -8.73 0.72
N LEU A 43 4.51 -8.09 -0.40
CA LEU A 43 3.55 -7.76 -1.45
C LEU A 43 2.98 -9.03 -2.11
N ALA A 44 3.81 -10.05 -2.34
CA ALA A 44 3.40 -11.34 -2.87
C ALA A 44 2.41 -12.05 -1.92
N HIS A 45 2.72 -12.06 -0.63
CA HIS A 45 1.82 -12.59 0.40
C HIS A 45 0.48 -11.84 0.44
N ASP A 46 0.50 -10.50 0.43
CA ASP A 46 -0.74 -9.70 0.47
C ASP A 46 -1.63 -9.94 -0.76
N CYS A 47 -1.00 -10.17 -1.93
CA CYS A 47 -1.72 -10.45 -3.18
C CYS A 47 -2.03 -11.94 -3.38
N GLU A 48 -1.64 -12.81 -2.45
CA GLU A 48 -1.81 -14.28 -2.52
C GLU A 48 -1.25 -14.92 -3.80
N ILE A 49 -0.09 -14.43 -4.26
CA ILE A 49 0.60 -14.93 -5.46
C ILE A 49 2.07 -15.26 -5.18
N SER A 50 2.68 -16.04 -6.06
CA SER A 50 4.11 -16.32 -6.00
C SER A 50 4.94 -15.07 -6.33
N ARG A 51 6.22 -15.06 -5.91
CA ARG A 51 7.14 -13.96 -6.24
C ARG A 51 7.42 -13.84 -7.75
N SER A 52 7.45 -14.96 -8.49
CA SER A 52 7.61 -14.93 -9.95
C SER A 52 6.38 -14.30 -10.61
N THR A 53 5.18 -14.73 -10.25
CA THR A 53 3.92 -14.15 -10.74
C THR A 53 3.78 -12.67 -10.37
N LEU A 54 4.21 -12.27 -9.17
CA LEU A 54 4.27 -10.87 -8.78
C LEU A 54 5.15 -10.06 -9.74
N ASN A 55 6.35 -10.55 -10.08
CA ASN A 55 7.25 -9.84 -10.99
C ASN A 55 6.67 -9.69 -12.41
N GLU A 56 5.92 -10.68 -12.90
CA GLU A 56 5.18 -10.55 -14.17
C GLU A 56 4.13 -9.43 -14.12
N HIS A 57 3.36 -9.35 -13.03
CA HIS A 57 2.37 -8.29 -12.86
C HIS A 57 2.99 -6.91 -12.64
N LEU A 58 4.13 -6.83 -11.94
CA LEU A 58 4.90 -5.59 -11.81
C LEU A 58 5.42 -5.12 -13.17
N GLY A 59 5.93 -6.04 -14.00
CA GLY A 59 6.36 -5.71 -15.37
C GLY A 59 5.20 -5.24 -16.25
N GLN A 60 4.01 -5.84 -16.11
CA GLN A 60 2.81 -5.35 -16.81
C GLN A 60 2.44 -3.93 -16.37
N LEU A 61 2.54 -3.60 -15.08
CA LEU A 61 2.27 -2.26 -14.55
C LEU A 61 3.29 -1.22 -15.03
N GLU A 62 4.56 -1.62 -15.20
CA GLU A 62 5.61 -0.77 -15.81
C GLU A 62 5.34 -0.55 -17.30
N ALA A 63 4.99 -1.60 -18.04
CA ALA A 63 4.70 -1.51 -19.48
C ALA A 63 3.52 -0.58 -19.80
N VAL A 64 2.53 -0.50 -18.91
CA VAL A 64 1.40 0.45 -19.05
C VAL A 64 1.68 1.83 -18.44
N GLY A 65 2.88 2.05 -17.89
CA GLY A 65 3.28 3.34 -17.31
C GLY A 65 2.53 3.72 -16.02
N LEU A 66 2.05 2.74 -15.25
CA LEU A 66 1.38 3.00 -13.96
C LEU A 66 2.30 2.87 -12.76
N LEU A 67 3.49 2.30 -12.96
CA LEU A 67 4.44 1.97 -11.92
C LEU A 67 5.87 2.12 -12.46
N ARG A 68 6.80 2.48 -11.57
CA ARG A 68 8.24 2.42 -11.82
C ARG A 68 8.98 1.88 -10.60
N ARG A 69 9.87 0.91 -10.78
CA ARG A 69 10.69 0.33 -9.72
C ARG A 69 12.07 0.98 -9.68
N VAL A 70 12.42 1.62 -8.56
CA VAL A 70 13.75 2.17 -8.32
C VAL A 70 14.48 1.34 -7.26
N PRO A 71 15.48 0.52 -7.64
CA PRO A 71 16.32 -0.15 -6.67
C PRO A 71 17.15 0.89 -5.89
N ARG A 72 17.29 0.68 -4.59
CA ARG A 72 17.99 1.61 -3.70
C ARG A 72 19.15 0.91 -3.02
N ILE A 73 20.28 1.59 -2.94
CA ILE A 73 21.47 1.13 -2.23
C ILE A 73 21.84 2.18 -1.19
N HIS A 74 22.15 1.74 0.02
CA HIS A 74 22.58 2.64 1.08
C HIS A 74 23.93 3.28 0.70
N PRO A 75 24.06 4.62 0.73
CA PRO A 75 25.22 5.31 0.15
C PRO A 75 26.55 4.92 0.81
N VAL A 76 26.52 4.81 2.15
CA VAL A 76 27.68 4.49 2.98
C VAL A 76 27.92 2.97 3.09
N THR A 77 26.94 2.21 3.58
CA THR A 77 27.10 0.78 3.88
C THR A 77 27.02 -0.13 2.66
N LYS A 78 26.68 0.40 1.48
CA LYS A 78 26.44 -0.34 0.21
C LYS A 78 25.43 -1.49 0.32
N ARG A 79 24.64 -1.54 1.40
CA ARG A 79 23.58 -2.54 1.58
C ARG A 79 22.40 -2.23 0.66
N GLN A 80 21.79 -3.28 0.12
CA GLN A 80 20.55 -3.16 -0.63
C GLN A 80 19.42 -2.66 0.29
N MET A 81 18.70 -1.63 -0.15
CA MET A 81 17.54 -1.07 0.54
C MET A 81 16.26 -1.56 -0.14
N PRO A 82 15.10 -1.49 0.55
CA PRO A 82 13.81 -1.79 -0.05
C PRO A 82 13.59 -0.98 -1.33
N THR A 83 13.19 -1.69 -2.40
CA THR A 83 12.85 -1.10 -3.69
C THR A 83 11.77 -0.03 -3.51
N ARG A 84 11.98 1.14 -4.12
CA ARG A 84 10.97 2.18 -4.19
C ARG A 84 10.05 1.91 -5.36
N TYR A 85 8.76 1.93 -5.11
CA TYR A 85 7.72 1.87 -6.12
C TYR A 85 7.18 3.28 -6.30
N ILE A 86 7.41 3.86 -7.49
CA ILE A 86 6.90 5.18 -7.85
C ILE A 86 5.61 4.96 -8.63
N LEU A 87 4.51 5.44 -8.09
CA LEU A 87 3.18 5.27 -8.68
C LEU A 87 2.91 6.36 -9.70
N GLY A 88 2.15 6.03 -10.75
CA GLY A 88 1.87 6.93 -11.88
C GLY A 88 1.18 8.26 -11.53
N PHE A 89 0.65 8.40 -10.32
CA PHE A 89 0.07 9.67 -9.83
C PHE A 89 1.07 10.54 -9.04
N GLU A 90 2.26 10.04 -8.71
CA GLU A 90 3.26 10.81 -7.97
C GLU A 90 3.78 11.98 -8.83
N PRO A 91 3.97 13.18 -8.25
CA PRO A 91 4.56 14.31 -8.96
C PRO A 91 6.00 13.96 -9.36
N GLY A 92 6.31 14.11 -10.65
CA GLY A 92 7.61 13.70 -11.21
C GLY A 92 7.68 12.24 -11.68
N PHE A 93 6.54 11.57 -11.87
CA PHE A 93 6.49 10.32 -12.61
C PHE A 93 6.88 10.57 -14.08
N ALA A 94 8.13 10.28 -14.43
CA ALA A 94 8.55 10.04 -15.80
C ALA A 94 8.44 8.53 -16.06
N PRO A 95 7.75 8.11 -17.14
CA PRO A 95 7.88 6.75 -17.65
C PRO A 95 9.37 6.50 -17.91
N ASP A 96 9.91 5.36 -17.44
CA ASP A 96 11.25 4.97 -17.86
C ASP A 96 11.19 4.67 -19.35
N ASP A 97 11.96 5.41 -20.16
CA ASP A 97 12.37 4.91 -21.47
C ASP A 97 13.18 3.64 -21.22
N PRO A 98 12.91 2.54 -21.95
CA PRO A 98 13.58 1.27 -21.73
C PRO A 98 15.01 1.35 -22.25
N ASP A 99 15.90 1.99 -21.51
CA ASP A 99 17.33 1.71 -21.63
C ASP A 99 17.54 0.30 -21.05
N PRO A 100 18.15 -0.63 -21.81
CA PRO A 100 18.25 -2.02 -21.41
C PRO A 100 19.03 -2.10 -20.10
N CYS A 101 18.38 -2.64 -19.07
CA CYS A 101 19.04 -2.97 -17.81
C CYS A 101 20.33 -3.75 -18.12
N PRO A 102 21.49 -3.35 -17.56
CA PRO A 102 22.73 -4.07 -17.77
C PRO A 102 22.53 -5.51 -17.31
N GLU A 103 22.71 -6.45 -18.23
CA GLU A 103 22.67 -7.88 -17.93
C GLU A 103 23.58 -8.15 -16.75
N THR A 104 22.99 -8.51 -15.61
CA THR A 104 23.72 -9.25 -14.60
C THR A 104 23.85 -10.67 -15.15
N GLY A 105 24.74 -10.82 -16.13
CA GLY A 105 25.14 -12.10 -16.69
C GLY A 105 25.63 -12.97 -15.54
N HIS A 106 24.91 -14.06 -15.28
CA HIS A 106 25.44 -15.14 -14.48
C HIS A 106 26.68 -15.65 -15.19
N GLY A 107 27.84 -15.45 -14.56
CA GLY A 107 29.13 -15.85 -15.12
C GLY A 107 29.13 -17.33 -15.45
N GLU A 108 29.22 -17.64 -16.75
CA GLU A 108 29.73 -18.93 -17.19
C GLU A 108 31.24 -18.92 -16.94
N LEU A 109 31.65 -19.64 -15.91
CA LEU A 109 33.00 -20.15 -15.82
C LEU A 109 33.14 -21.22 -16.92
N PRO A 110 34.10 -21.10 -17.84
CA PRO A 110 34.33 -22.13 -18.83
C PRO A 110 34.95 -23.33 -18.11
N PHE A 111 34.20 -24.43 -18.03
CA PHE A 111 34.78 -25.73 -17.76
C PHE A 111 35.61 -26.13 -18.98
N ASP A 112 36.92 -26.26 -18.75
CA ASP A 112 37.81 -27.07 -19.54
C ASP A 112 37.16 -28.44 -19.78
N ASP A 113 37.03 -28.85 -21.04
CA ASP A 113 37.25 -30.25 -21.34
C ASP A 113 37.87 -30.46 -22.72
N ILE A 114 38.86 -31.35 -22.70
CA ILE A 114 39.88 -31.58 -23.70
C ILE A 114 39.38 -32.64 -24.67
N ALA A 115 39.37 -32.32 -25.97
CA ALA A 115 39.54 -33.32 -27.02
C ALA A 115 40.24 -32.71 -28.25
N ARG A 116 41.54 -33.01 -28.35
CA ARG A 116 42.32 -33.14 -29.60
C ARG A 116 41.62 -34.18 -30.51
N GLU A 117 41.72 -34.23 -31.83
CA GLU A 117 42.73 -33.87 -32.85
C GLU A 117 42.00 -34.03 -34.21
N ASP A 118 42.11 -33.11 -35.17
CA ASP A 118 42.73 -33.29 -36.50
C ASP A 118 41.82 -32.50 -37.48
N GLY A 119 42.22 -31.68 -38.46
CA GLY A 119 43.42 -31.60 -39.26
C GLY A 119 42.99 -31.53 -40.74
N LYS A 120 43.27 -30.38 -41.40
CA LYS A 120 43.39 -30.15 -42.88
C LYS A 120 42.20 -29.59 -43.70
N SER A 121 42.33 -28.28 -43.99
CA SER A 121 42.53 -27.62 -45.30
C SER A 121 41.77 -28.04 -46.59
N GLY A 122 41.25 -27.00 -47.27
CA GLY A 122 41.25 -26.81 -48.73
C GLY A 122 39.98 -27.30 -49.44
N ASP A 123 39.16 -26.48 -50.08
CA ASP A 123 39.30 -25.64 -51.30
C ASP A 123 38.44 -26.22 -52.45
N GLU A 124 38.08 -25.36 -53.39
CA GLU A 124 36.94 -25.34 -54.32
C GLU A 124 36.62 -26.52 -55.28
N ALA A 125 35.33 -26.53 -55.68
CA ALA A 125 34.73 -26.75 -57.02
C ALA A 125 34.26 -28.14 -57.56
N LEU A 126 32.92 -28.24 -57.68
CA LEU A 126 32.06 -28.66 -58.82
C LEU A 126 32.24 -30.03 -59.53
N ASP A 127 31.19 -30.89 -59.48
CA ASP A 127 30.58 -31.53 -60.67
C ASP A 127 29.16 -32.12 -60.40
N LEU A 128 28.25 -32.03 -61.38
CA LEU A 128 26.82 -32.46 -61.42
C LEU A 128 26.67 -33.96 -61.87
N PRO A 129 25.47 -34.62 -62.05
CA PRO A 129 24.05 -34.25 -61.89
C PRO A 129 23.14 -35.28 -61.11
N GLN A 130 21.87 -34.92 -60.90
CA GLN A 130 20.79 -35.63 -60.16
C GLN A 130 20.21 -36.87 -60.89
N PRO A 131 19.30 -37.67 -60.28
CA PRO A 131 17.88 -37.27 -60.22
C PRO A 131 17.20 -37.49 -58.85
N CYS A 132 16.35 -36.54 -58.46
CA CYS A 132 15.29 -36.74 -57.47
C CYS A 132 14.25 -37.75 -58.00
N PRO A 133 13.43 -38.34 -57.12
CA PRO A 133 12.02 -37.95 -57.21
C PRO A 133 11.34 -37.69 -55.86
N GLU A 134 10.75 -36.50 -55.82
CA GLU A 134 9.45 -36.11 -55.28
C GLU A 134 8.52 -37.21 -54.69
N THR A 135 8.09 -36.94 -53.46
CA THR A 135 6.67 -36.85 -53.04
C THR A 135 5.71 -37.95 -53.49
N GLY A 136 5.42 -38.88 -52.57
CA GLY A 136 4.29 -39.81 -52.66
C GLY A 136 3.66 -40.04 -51.29
N HIS A 137 2.49 -39.43 -51.07
CA HIS A 137 1.60 -39.71 -49.94
C HIS A 137 1.25 -41.20 -49.86
N GLY A 138 1.38 -41.78 -48.67
CA GLY A 138 0.85 -43.10 -48.32
C GLY A 138 0.72 -43.20 -46.81
N THR A 139 -0.47 -43.54 -46.37
CA THR A 139 -1.00 -43.56 -45.01
C THR A 139 -0.30 -44.56 -44.07
N GLU A 140 -0.61 -44.42 -42.78
CA GLU A 140 -0.57 -45.45 -41.71
C GLU A 140 0.61 -45.37 -40.71
N GLY A 141 0.40 -44.63 -39.61
CA GLY A 141 1.35 -44.52 -38.50
C GLY A 141 0.84 -43.70 -37.31
N ARG A 142 -0.33 -44.08 -36.80
CA ARG A 142 -1.00 -43.69 -35.54
C ARG A 142 -0.13 -42.98 -34.48
N ALA A 143 -0.44 -41.71 -34.19
CA ALA A 143 -0.05 -41.03 -32.95
C ALA A 143 -1.19 -41.13 -31.91
N VAL A 144 -0.83 -41.38 -30.66
CA VAL A 144 -1.69 -41.77 -29.55
C VAL A 144 -2.18 -40.51 -28.81
N SER A 145 -3.48 -40.27 -28.81
CA SER A 145 -4.14 -39.29 -27.92
C SER A 145 -5.64 -39.59 -27.85
N ASP A 146 -6.05 -40.36 -26.83
CA ASP A 146 -7.45 -40.67 -26.47
C ASP A 146 -8.17 -39.47 -25.80
N PHE A 147 -8.13 -38.30 -26.42
CA PHE A 147 -8.96 -37.17 -26.01
C PHE A 147 -9.88 -36.77 -27.16
N ASN A 148 -11.19 -36.90 -26.94
CA ASN A 148 -12.20 -36.41 -27.88
C ASN A 148 -11.98 -34.91 -28.11
N PRO A 149 -12.01 -34.42 -29.36
CA PRO A 149 -12.10 -32.99 -29.62
C PRO A 149 -13.45 -32.50 -29.08
N ASP A 150 -13.43 -31.54 -28.16
CA ASP A 150 -14.64 -30.82 -27.77
C ASP A 150 -15.30 -30.25 -29.04
N PRO A 151 -16.62 -30.46 -29.23
CA PRO A 151 -17.29 -29.99 -30.43
C PRO A 151 -17.20 -28.46 -30.50
N CYS A 152 -16.62 -27.97 -31.60
CA CYS A 152 -16.72 -26.56 -31.96
C CYS A 152 -18.19 -26.14 -31.98
N PRO A 153 -18.58 -25.05 -31.31
CA PRO A 153 -19.96 -24.59 -31.35
C PRO A 153 -20.32 -24.16 -32.78
N GLU A 154 -21.35 -24.80 -33.33
CA GLU A 154 -21.95 -24.45 -34.60
C GLU A 154 -22.30 -22.94 -34.61
N ASN A 155 -21.80 -22.24 -35.63
CA ASN A 155 -22.05 -20.82 -35.83
C ASN A 155 -23.53 -20.61 -36.21
N ALA A 156 -24.36 -20.26 -35.24
CA ALA A 156 -25.69 -19.70 -35.50
C ALA A 156 -25.59 -18.34 -36.20
N GLN A 157 -26.60 -18.00 -37.00
CA GLN A 157 -26.69 -16.83 -37.89
C GLN A 157 -26.69 -15.49 -37.13
N SER A 158 -25.52 -15.05 -36.65
CA SER A 158 -25.24 -13.65 -36.30
C SER A 158 -23.72 -13.47 -36.18
N ARG A 159 -23.11 -12.91 -37.22
CA ARG A 159 -21.66 -12.63 -37.32
C ARG A 159 -21.31 -11.29 -36.68
N VAL A 160 -21.77 -11.04 -35.45
CA VAL A 160 -21.31 -9.92 -34.63
C VAL A 160 -21.30 -10.34 -33.15
N ARG A 161 -20.09 -10.47 -32.57
CA ARG A 161 -19.93 -10.38 -31.12
C ARG A 161 -20.29 -8.95 -30.75
N ASN A 162 -21.39 -8.73 -30.01
CA ASN A 162 -21.61 -7.45 -29.33
C ASN A 162 -20.62 -7.36 -28.16
N PRO A 163 -19.52 -6.60 -28.24
CA PRO A 163 -18.58 -6.44 -27.14
C PRO A 163 -19.00 -5.19 -26.35
N ASP A 164 -20.27 -5.07 -25.99
CA ASP A 164 -20.78 -3.93 -25.24
C ASP A 164 -21.32 -4.39 -23.89
N THR A 165 -20.39 -4.72 -23.00
CA THR A 165 -20.60 -4.54 -21.57
C THR A 165 -19.76 -3.37 -21.09
N ASN A 166 -19.90 -2.22 -21.76
CA ASN A 166 -19.58 -0.94 -21.15
C ASN A 166 -20.91 -0.22 -20.95
N PRO A 167 -21.47 -0.12 -19.74
CA PRO A 167 -22.51 0.85 -19.49
C PRO A 167 -21.87 2.22 -19.70
N VAL A 168 -22.10 2.79 -20.88
CA VAL A 168 -21.87 4.21 -21.18
C VAL A 168 -22.62 4.99 -20.09
N ARG A 169 -21.89 5.50 -19.11
CA ARG A 169 -22.35 6.67 -18.36
C ARG A 169 -22.16 7.84 -19.32
N GLU A 170 -23.27 8.30 -19.88
CA GLU A 170 -23.30 9.54 -20.66
C GLU A 170 -22.57 10.65 -19.87
N PRO A 171 -21.75 11.49 -20.51
CA PRO A 171 -21.19 12.65 -19.84
C PRO A 171 -22.33 13.51 -19.32
N LEU A 172 -22.33 13.76 -18.01
CA LEU A 172 -23.27 14.64 -17.31
C LEU A 172 -23.31 15.99 -18.04
N SER A 173 -24.29 16.16 -18.93
CA SER A 173 -24.49 17.39 -19.72
C SER A 173 -25.42 18.36 -19.00
N LYS A 174 -25.29 18.41 -17.68
CA LYS A 174 -25.91 19.41 -16.80
C LYS A 174 -24.87 19.74 -15.74
N PRO A 175 -24.56 21.02 -15.45
CA PRO A 175 -23.89 21.32 -14.20
C PRO A 175 -24.78 20.70 -13.11
N VAL A 176 -24.18 19.90 -12.24
CA VAL A 176 -24.88 19.45 -11.03
C VAL A 176 -25.21 20.75 -10.30
N LYS A 177 -26.45 21.20 -10.45
CA LYS A 177 -27.06 22.15 -9.53
C LYS A 177 -26.76 21.60 -8.15
N GLU A 178 -26.05 22.40 -7.36
CA GLU A 178 -26.26 22.48 -5.93
C GLU A 178 -27.78 22.58 -5.70
N GLU A 179 -28.45 21.44 -5.59
CA GLU A 179 -29.81 21.38 -5.07
C GLU A 179 -29.78 20.47 -3.85
N GLU A 180 -29.51 21.15 -2.72
CA GLU A 180 -30.52 21.20 -1.67
C GLU A 180 -30.97 19.84 -1.13
N GLY A 181 -30.03 19.15 -0.49
CA GLY A 181 -30.33 18.08 0.45
C GLY A 181 -30.85 18.66 1.77
N ALA A 182 -32.08 19.18 1.77
CA ALA A 182 -32.84 19.47 2.97
C ALA A 182 -33.03 18.18 3.80
N ARG A 183 -32.18 17.99 4.82
CA ARG A 183 -32.58 17.36 6.08
C ARG A 183 -32.05 18.20 7.22
N ALA A 184 -32.95 19.04 7.74
CA ALA A 184 -32.86 19.61 9.07
C ALA A 184 -32.45 18.53 10.06
N ARG A 185 -31.19 18.60 10.51
CA ARG A 185 -30.60 17.74 11.53
C ARG A 185 -29.60 18.62 12.26
N ASP A 186 -30.09 19.43 13.21
CA ASP A 186 -29.36 20.39 14.04
C ASP A 186 -27.98 20.75 13.53
N ALA A 187 -27.98 21.59 12.49
CA ALA A 187 -26.79 22.29 12.07
C ALA A 187 -26.18 22.95 13.31
N ILE A 188 -24.88 22.81 13.48
CA ILE A 188 -24.17 23.54 14.52
C ILE A 188 -24.51 25.02 14.38
N SER A 189 -24.84 25.67 15.48
CA SER A 189 -25.12 27.11 15.48
C SER A 189 -23.92 27.86 14.89
N GLU A 190 -24.20 28.80 13.99
CA GLU A 190 -23.18 29.68 13.40
C GLU A 190 -22.44 30.49 14.48
N ASP A 191 -23.12 30.80 15.59
CA ASP A 191 -22.52 31.47 16.74
C ASP A 191 -21.46 30.57 17.39
N PHE A 192 -21.80 29.31 17.65
CA PHE A 192 -20.86 28.35 18.24
C PHE A 192 -19.66 28.08 17.32
N PHE A 193 -19.91 27.95 16.01
CA PHE A 193 -18.83 27.76 15.05
C PHE A 193 -17.90 29.00 15.02
N SER A 194 -18.47 30.20 15.11
CA SER A 194 -17.70 31.44 15.21
C SER A 194 -16.89 31.54 16.50
N GLU A 195 -17.44 31.09 17.63
CA GLU A 195 -16.71 30.99 18.91
C GLU A 195 -15.55 30.00 18.83
N LEU A 196 -15.77 28.84 18.21
CA LEU A 196 -14.71 27.85 17.97
C LEU A 196 -13.58 28.44 17.12
N LEU A 197 -13.91 29.15 16.04
CA LEU A 197 -12.91 29.81 15.19
C LEU A 197 -12.09 30.85 15.99
N ARG A 198 -12.75 31.66 16.83
CA ARG A 198 -12.07 32.62 17.72
C ARG A 198 -11.18 31.91 18.74
N ALA A 199 -11.65 30.81 19.34
CA ALA A 199 -10.86 29.98 20.26
C ALA A 199 -9.63 29.39 19.58
N LEU A 200 -9.69 29.14 18.27
CA LEU A 200 -8.57 28.68 17.45
C LEU A 200 -7.69 29.81 16.90
N GLY A 201 -8.01 31.07 17.21
CA GLY A 201 -7.29 32.25 16.68
C GLY A 201 -7.49 32.48 15.19
N LEU A 202 -8.57 31.94 14.61
CA LEU A 202 -8.97 32.15 13.21
C LEU A 202 -9.93 33.33 13.10
N ASN A 203 -9.80 34.11 12.02
CA ASN A 203 -10.71 35.20 11.73
C ASN A 203 -11.96 34.67 10.99
N PRO A 204 -13.18 34.81 11.54
CA PRO A 204 -14.40 34.31 10.89
C PRO A 204 -14.68 34.93 9.52
N THR A 205 -14.15 36.14 9.25
CA THR A 205 -14.36 36.84 7.97
C THR A 205 -13.30 36.52 6.92
N ALA A 206 -12.22 35.81 7.30
CA ALA A 206 -11.09 35.49 6.42
C ALA A 206 -10.57 34.07 6.71
N LEU A 207 -11.39 33.06 6.41
CA LEU A 207 -11.08 31.66 6.71
C LEU A 207 -10.18 31.02 5.64
N PRO A 208 -9.19 30.19 6.03
CA PRO A 208 -8.49 29.31 5.11
C PRO A 208 -9.46 28.35 4.40
N GLY A 209 -9.12 27.88 3.19
CA GLY A 209 -10.00 27.05 2.37
C GLY A 209 -10.55 25.80 3.08
N TRP A 210 -9.75 25.19 3.95
CA TRP A 210 -10.14 24.03 4.77
C TRP A 210 -11.12 24.33 5.92
N TRP A 211 -11.37 25.60 6.23
CA TRP A 211 -12.35 26.07 7.21
C TRP A 211 -13.60 26.68 6.55
N GLN A 212 -13.66 26.71 5.23
CA GLN A 212 -14.80 27.23 4.46
C GLN A 212 -15.84 26.14 4.17
N GLY A 213 -17.10 26.56 4.00
CA GLY A 213 -18.21 25.69 3.59
C GLY A 213 -18.71 24.72 4.67
N TRP A 214 -19.46 23.71 4.22
CA TRP A 214 -20.08 22.72 5.09
C TRP A 214 -19.12 21.68 5.73
N PRO A 215 -18.03 21.20 5.07
CA PRO A 215 -17.22 20.11 5.63
C PRO A 215 -16.66 20.36 7.04
N PRO A 216 -16.21 21.57 7.40
CA PRO A 216 -15.77 21.88 8.76
C PRO A 216 -16.88 21.80 9.81
N ARG A 217 -18.09 22.22 9.44
CA ARG A 217 -19.28 22.11 10.29
C ARG A 217 -19.62 20.63 10.51
N GLU A 218 -19.44 19.78 9.50
CA GLU A 218 -19.61 18.34 9.67
C GLU A 218 -18.61 17.73 10.66
N HIS A 219 -17.34 18.14 10.61
CA HIS A 219 -16.32 17.68 11.56
C HIS A 219 -16.68 18.00 13.01
N VAL A 220 -17.04 19.25 13.27
CA VAL A 220 -17.45 19.69 14.61
C VAL A 220 -18.70 18.94 15.06
N ARG A 221 -19.61 18.63 14.13
CA ARG A 221 -20.83 17.87 14.44
C ARG A 221 -20.48 16.45 14.86
N ARG A 222 -19.55 15.81 14.18
CA ARG A 222 -19.07 14.46 14.53
C ARG A 222 -18.40 14.45 15.91
N TRP A 223 -17.72 15.51 16.32
CA TRP A 223 -17.21 15.58 17.70
C TRP A 223 -18.34 15.58 18.74
N ARG A 224 -19.44 16.27 18.46
CA ARG A 224 -20.61 16.26 19.34
C ARG A 224 -21.35 14.93 19.31
N ASP A 225 -21.71 14.47 18.11
CA ASP A 225 -22.59 13.32 17.89
C ASP A 225 -21.86 11.98 18.14
N ASP A 226 -20.61 11.83 17.65
CA ASP A 226 -19.87 10.55 17.73
C ASP A 226 -19.00 10.45 18.99
N LEU A 227 -18.40 11.56 19.44
CA LEU A 227 -17.53 11.57 20.62
C LEU A 227 -18.27 11.95 21.90
N GLY A 228 -19.51 12.46 21.81
CA GLY A 228 -20.30 12.88 22.95
C GLY A 228 -19.74 14.10 23.68
N LEU A 229 -18.97 14.95 22.97
CA LEU A 229 -18.44 16.19 23.53
C LEU A 229 -19.50 17.29 23.46
N ASP A 230 -19.73 17.97 24.57
CA ASP A 230 -20.53 19.20 24.57
C ASP A 230 -19.74 20.37 23.97
N GLY A 231 -20.45 21.49 23.72
CA GLY A 231 -19.85 22.68 23.13
C GLY A 231 -18.69 23.23 23.97
N ASP A 232 -18.86 23.26 25.29
CA ASP A 232 -17.86 23.77 26.23
C ASP A 232 -16.59 22.92 26.22
N ALA A 233 -16.71 21.59 26.16
CA ALA A 233 -15.57 20.68 26.06
C ALA A 233 -14.84 20.87 24.72
N ILE A 234 -15.56 21.06 23.61
CA ILE A 234 -14.96 21.33 22.30
C ILE A 234 -14.16 22.65 22.35
N LEU A 235 -14.73 23.72 22.91
CA LEU A 235 -14.04 25.01 23.06
C LEU A 235 -12.82 24.90 23.97
N ALA A 236 -12.93 24.22 25.12
CA ALA A 236 -11.82 24.01 26.04
C ALA A 236 -10.65 23.25 25.40
N VAL A 237 -10.95 22.23 24.58
CA VAL A 237 -9.93 21.49 23.81
C VAL A 237 -9.31 22.35 22.73
N ALA A 238 -10.10 23.17 22.03
CA ALA A 238 -9.60 24.11 21.03
C ALA A 238 -8.61 25.10 21.66
N GLU A 239 -8.98 25.74 22.77
CA GLU A 239 -8.09 26.65 23.51
C GLU A 239 -6.82 25.96 24.01
N ALA A 240 -6.95 24.75 24.59
CA ALA A 240 -5.80 23.99 25.04
C ALA A 240 -4.84 23.67 23.88
N SER A 241 -5.40 23.31 22.72
CA SER A 241 -4.61 23.09 21.51
C SER A 241 -3.84 24.36 21.09
N ARG A 242 -4.39 25.56 21.29
CA ARG A 242 -3.70 26.83 21.01
C ARG A 242 -2.59 27.16 21.98
N ARG A 243 -2.73 26.76 23.25
CA ARG A 243 -1.65 26.91 24.25
C ARG A 243 -0.45 26.02 23.90
N ASP A 244 -0.71 24.81 23.43
CA ASP A 244 0.33 23.84 23.06
C ASP A 244 0.92 24.11 21.65
N HIS A 245 0.11 24.65 20.75
CA HIS A 245 0.46 24.93 19.36
C HIS A 245 0.00 26.34 18.99
N PRO A 246 0.89 27.35 18.92
CA PRO A 246 0.52 28.74 18.69
C PRO A 246 0.18 29.07 17.22
N GLU A 247 0.37 28.16 16.28
CA GLU A 247 -0.03 28.33 14.86
C GLU A 247 -1.39 27.69 14.58
N PRO A 248 -2.34 28.41 13.96
CA PRO A 248 -3.71 27.93 13.83
C PRO A 248 -3.75 26.60 13.05
N PRO A 249 -4.65 25.67 13.41
CA PRO A 249 -4.72 24.39 12.72
C PRO A 249 -5.12 24.56 11.25
N ASP A 250 -4.43 23.85 10.36
CA ASP A 250 -4.71 23.85 8.91
C ASP A 250 -6.17 23.53 8.58
N GLY A 251 -6.80 22.69 9.41
CA GLY A 251 -8.21 22.34 9.28
C GLY A 251 -8.75 21.65 10.55
N PRO A 252 -10.08 21.45 10.62
CA PRO A 252 -10.74 20.81 11.76
C PRO A 252 -10.14 19.45 12.11
N LYS A 253 -9.78 18.66 11.09
CA LYS A 253 -9.19 17.32 11.25
C LYS A 253 -7.93 17.30 12.12
N ALA A 254 -7.15 18.39 12.16
CA ALA A 254 -5.97 18.48 13.03
C ALA A 254 -6.34 18.33 14.52
N LEU A 255 -7.57 18.68 14.90
CA LEU A 255 -8.08 18.60 16.26
C LEU A 255 -8.70 17.24 16.59
N ASP A 256 -8.98 16.37 15.61
CA ASP A 256 -9.67 15.09 15.84
C ASP A 256 -9.01 14.25 16.93
N ARG A 257 -7.67 14.18 16.94
CA ARG A 257 -6.94 13.41 17.94
C ARG A 257 -7.01 14.04 19.33
N ALA A 258 -7.05 15.37 19.42
CA ALA A 258 -7.21 16.08 20.68
C ALA A 258 -8.63 15.86 21.24
N MET A 259 -9.65 15.95 20.37
CA MET A 259 -11.06 15.69 20.69
C MET A 259 -11.28 14.24 21.15
N GLN A 260 -10.70 13.26 20.45
CA GLN A 260 -10.77 11.84 20.86
C GLN A 260 -10.18 11.61 22.26
N ARG A 261 -9.03 12.23 22.58
CA ARG A 261 -8.43 12.12 23.92
C ARG A 261 -9.31 12.78 24.98
N ALA A 262 -9.91 13.93 24.68
CA ALA A 262 -10.82 14.61 25.58
C ALA A 262 -12.06 13.75 25.87
N ALA A 263 -12.63 13.13 24.84
CA ALA A 263 -13.77 12.21 24.98
C ALA A 263 -13.40 10.95 25.78
N GLN A 264 -12.21 10.38 25.58
CA GLN A 264 -11.71 9.27 26.39
C GLN A 264 -11.54 9.66 27.87
N ARG A 265 -11.02 10.87 28.15
CA ARG A 265 -10.91 11.38 29.51
C ARG A 265 -12.29 11.59 30.14
N LEU A 266 -13.23 12.21 29.42
CA LEU A 266 -14.61 12.38 29.86
C LEU A 266 -15.25 11.04 30.24
N LYS A 267 -15.05 9.98 29.44
CA LYS A 267 -15.53 8.62 29.73
C LYS A 267 -14.87 7.99 30.97
N GLN A 268 -13.61 8.34 31.26
CA GLN A 268 -12.86 7.78 32.39
C GLN A 268 -13.12 8.53 33.70
N THR A 269 -13.23 9.87 33.67
CA THR A 269 -13.35 10.71 34.87
C THR A 269 -14.76 11.24 35.13
N GLY A 270 -15.69 11.09 34.18
CA GLY A 270 -17.07 11.58 34.30
C GLY A 270 -17.21 13.10 34.36
N ALA A 271 -16.11 13.84 34.18
CA ALA A 271 -16.05 15.29 34.27
C ALA A 271 -15.54 15.89 32.95
N PRO A 272 -16.24 16.88 32.37
CA PRO A 272 -15.71 17.66 31.27
C PRO A 272 -14.49 18.46 31.77
N PHE A 273 -13.50 18.55 30.89
CA PHE A 273 -12.19 19.18 31.04
C PHE A 273 -12.05 20.10 32.28
N ALA A 274 -11.30 19.67 33.30
CA ALA A 274 -10.97 20.54 34.42
C ALA A 274 -10.08 21.69 33.94
N GLN A 275 -10.62 22.91 33.87
CA GLN A 275 -9.81 24.12 33.71
C GLN A 275 -8.84 24.21 34.90
N LYS A 276 -7.60 23.77 34.71
CA LYS A 276 -6.53 24.07 35.67
C LYS A 276 -6.22 25.56 35.56
N SER A 277 -6.58 26.27 36.61
CA SER A 277 -6.13 27.62 36.90
C SER A 277 -4.59 27.70 36.92
N SER A 278 -4.13 28.87 36.47
CA SER A 278 -2.74 29.32 36.42
C SER A 278 -1.90 28.95 37.64
N ALA A 279 -0.75 28.31 37.40
CA ALA A 279 0.41 28.40 38.29
C ALA A 279 1.71 28.18 37.50
N THR A 280 2.38 29.31 37.25
CA THR A 280 3.84 29.53 37.34
C THR A 280 4.80 28.69 36.50
N GLY A 281 5.66 29.42 35.78
CA GLY A 281 6.63 28.90 34.81
C GLY A 281 7.61 27.87 35.35
N GLY A 282 8.10 27.07 34.41
CA GLY A 282 9.10 26.04 34.67
C GLY A 282 9.59 25.44 33.36
N ASP A 283 10.58 26.11 32.79
CA ASP A 283 11.74 25.57 32.06
C ASP A 283 11.52 24.45 31.02
N THR A 284 11.99 24.75 29.81
CA THR A 284 12.10 23.87 28.65
C THR A 284 12.78 22.54 28.98
N ARG A 285 12.00 21.51 29.30
CA ARG A 285 12.49 20.12 29.35
C ARG A 285 11.85 19.30 28.24
N ARG A 286 12.64 19.13 27.18
CA ARG A 286 12.80 17.92 26.35
C ARG A 286 11.79 16.81 26.74
N ARG A 287 10.75 16.64 25.91
CA ARG A 287 9.70 15.63 26.04
C ARG A 287 10.29 14.26 26.41
N LYS A 288 10.19 13.88 27.69
CA LYS A 288 10.26 12.49 28.11
C LYS A 288 8.90 11.90 27.73
N ARG A 289 8.90 10.91 26.83
CA ARG A 289 7.70 10.10 26.58
C ARG A 289 7.22 9.58 27.94
N ASP A 290 5.95 9.82 28.26
CA ASP A 290 5.24 8.95 29.18
C ASP A 290 5.16 7.58 28.51
N ASP A 291 6.19 6.77 28.73
CA ASP A 291 6.03 5.32 28.67
C ASP A 291 5.05 5.00 29.82
N GLY A 292 3.90 4.41 29.50
CA GLY A 292 3.19 3.60 30.49
C GLY A 292 4.14 2.55 31.08
N PRO A 293 3.73 1.74 32.08
CA PRO A 293 4.58 0.68 32.61
C PRO A 293 5.17 -0.10 31.43
N ARG A 294 6.51 -0.06 31.29
CA ARG A 294 7.17 -0.79 30.22
C ARG A 294 6.76 -2.25 30.40
N PRO A 295 6.20 -2.91 29.37
CA PRO A 295 5.86 -4.31 29.46
C PRO A 295 7.08 -5.05 30.01
N SER A 296 6.87 -5.82 31.06
CA SER A 296 7.94 -6.60 31.64
C SER A 296 8.51 -7.55 30.58
N ASP A 297 9.77 -7.94 30.72
CA ASP A 297 10.39 -8.89 29.78
C ASP A 297 9.57 -10.20 29.65
N ASN A 298 8.83 -10.55 30.70
CA ASN A 298 7.91 -11.69 30.70
C ASN A 298 6.67 -11.45 29.82
N GLU A 299 6.05 -10.28 29.91
CA GLU A 299 4.89 -9.92 29.07
C GLU A 299 5.30 -9.84 27.60
N LEU A 300 6.49 -9.31 27.34
CA LEU A 300 7.02 -9.21 25.98
C LEU A 300 7.33 -10.60 25.40
N ALA A 301 7.94 -11.49 26.19
CA ALA A 301 8.18 -12.87 25.79
C ALA A 301 6.87 -13.64 25.53
N ALA A 302 5.84 -13.44 26.36
CA ALA A 302 4.53 -14.05 26.17
C ALA A 302 3.86 -13.56 24.87
N PHE A 303 3.94 -12.26 24.58
CA PHE A 303 3.41 -11.68 23.34
C PHE A 303 4.06 -12.28 22.09
N TYR A 304 5.40 -12.36 22.05
CA TYR A 304 6.10 -12.96 20.91
C TYR A 304 5.86 -14.47 20.82
N ALA A 305 5.74 -15.17 21.95
CA ALA A 305 5.42 -16.59 21.94
C ALA A 305 4.02 -16.87 21.37
N ASP A 306 3.01 -16.06 21.71
CA ASP A 306 1.68 -16.13 21.08
C ASP A 306 1.76 -15.95 19.56
N LEU A 307 2.59 -15.01 19.09
CA LEU A 307 2.78 -14.79 17.66
C LEU A 307 3.44 -15.99 16.96
N VAL A 308 4.48 -16.58 17.55
CA VAL A 308 5.19 -17.77 17.04
C VAL A 308 4.30 -19.03 17.08
N ASN A 309 3.44 -19.14 18.09
CA ASN A 309 2.52 -20.27 18.21
C ASN A 309 1.31 -20.14 17.29
N SER A 310 0.83 -18.91 17.00
CA SER A 310 -0.28 -18.66 16.06
C SER A 310 0.15 -18.77 14.60
N ASP A 311 -0.73 -19.09 13.65
CA ASP A 311 -0.38 -19.16 12.20
C ASP A 311 -0.31 -17.79 11.49
N ARG A 312 -0.18 -16.70 12.25
CA ARG A 312 -0.02 -15.35 11.70
C ARG A 312 1.35 -15.18 11.03
N TYR A 313 1.39 -14.39 9.96
CA TYR A 313 2.65 -14.08 9.27
C TYR A 313 3.69 -13.50 10.23
N LEU A 314 4.88 -14.10 10.25
CA LEU A 314 6.01 -13.69 11.08
C LEU A 314 7.24 -13.48 10.17
N PRO A 315 7.71 -12.22 9.98
CA PRO A 315 8.96 -11.95 9.28
C PRO A 315 10.16 -12.53 10.02
N ALA A 316 11.14 -13.09 9.30
CA ALA A 316 12.33 -13.74 9.87
C ALA A 316 13.18 -12.83 10.78
N SER A 317 13.10 -11.50 10.63
CA SER A 317 13.84 -10.52 11.43
C SER A 317 13.02 -9.86 12.55
N MET A 318 11.77 -10.31 12.77
CA MET A 318 10.86 -9.67 13.72
C MET A 318 11.20 -9.99 15.18
N ILE A 319 11.84 -11.13 15.42
CA ILE A 319 12.21 -11.60 16.75
C ILE A 319 13.74 -11.57 16.84
N SER A 320 14.26 -10.89 17.85
CA SER A 320 15.70 -10.87 18.12
C SER A 320 16.16 -12.17 18.78
N ASN A 321 17.42 -12.55 18.60
CA ASN A 321 17.98 -13.75 19.25
C ASN A 321 17.82 -13.71 20.78
N ALA A 322 17.98 -12.54 21.40
CA ALA A 322 17.76 -12.36 22.84
C ALA A 322 16.30 -12.67 23.24
N MET A 323 15.33 -12.33 22.40
CA MET A 323 13.92 -12.67 22.63
C MET A 323 13.66 -14.16 22.36
N CYS A 324 14.29 -14.77 21.36
CA CYS A 324 14.23 -16.22 21.15
C CYS A 324 14.73 -16.99 22.38
N GLU A 325 15.90 -16.63 22.91
CA GLU A 325 16.45 -17.20 24.14
C GLU A 325 15.52 -16.96 25.33
N ALA A 326 14.98 -15.75 25.46
CA ALA A 326 14.05 -15.40 26.53
C ALA A 326 12.77 -16.27 26.50
N MET A 327 12.22 -16.56 25.33
CA MET A 327 11.04 -17.42 25.19
C MET A 327 11.38 -18.91 25.42
N LEU A 328 12.52 -19.38 24.94
CA LEU A 328 13.01 -20.76 25.14
C LEU A 328 13.32 -21.03 26.61
N ALA A 329 14.03 -20.12 27.28
CA ALA A 329 14.35 -20.22 28.71
C ALA A 329 13.10 -20.26 29.60
N ARG A 330 11.99 -19.69 29.11
CA ARG A 330 10.68 -19.69 29.79
C ARG A 330 9.78 -20.84 29.36
N GLY A 331 10.19 -21.68 28.40
CA GLY A 331 9.41 -22.80 27.89
C GLY A 331 8.14 -22.41 27.12
N LEU A 332 8.05 -21.18 26.61
CA LEU A 332 6.86 -20.66 25.92
C LEU A 332 6.77 -21.11 24.44
N VAL A 333 7.89 -21.59 23.90
CA VAL A 333 8.02 -22.08 22.52
C VAL A 333 9.06 -23.20 22.47
N THR A 334 8.96 -24.06 21.46
CA THR A 334 9.95 -25.09 21.17
C THR A 334 10.93 -24.63 20.10
N VAL A 335 12.16 -25.16 20.14
CA VAL A 335 13.18 -24.93 19.11
C VAL A 335 12.66 -25.34 17.72
N GLU A 336 11.87 -26.41 17.65
CA GLU A 336 11.25 -26.90 16.42
C GLU A 336 10.24 -25.89 15.86
N ARG A 337 9.38 -25.29 16.71
CA ARG A 337 8.40 -24.28 16.26
C ARG A 337 9.08 -23.02 15.75
N LEU A 338 10.17 -22.57 16.40
CA LEU A 338 10.95 -21.43 15.93
C LEU A 338 11.58 -21.70 14.55
N ARG A 339 12.17 -22.89 14.36
CA ARG A 339 12.73 -23.32 13.06
C ARG A 339 11.65 -23.42 11.98
N ALA A 340 10.50 -24.00 12.29
CA ALA A 340 9.37 -24.08 11.37
C ALA A 340 8.86 -22.70 10.92
N ARG A 341 9.10 -21.67 11.74
CA ARG A 341 8.72 -20.28 11.46
C ARG A 341 9.85 -19.42 10.90
N GLY A 342 10.97 -20.03 10.53
CA GLY A 342 12.10 -19.33 9.90
C GLY A 342 12.85 -18.39 10.84
N VAL A 343 12.65 -18.53 12.16
CA VAL A 343 13.38 -17.78 13.18
C VAL A 343 14.62 -18.59 13.57
N ARG A 344 15.82 -18.00 13.42
CA ARG A 344 17.11 -18.67 13.63
C ARG A 344 17.62 -18.56 15.05
#